data_AF-A0A1J0RCE3-F1
#
_entry.id   AF-A0A1J0RCE3-F1
#
_cell.length_a   1.000
_cell.length_b   1.000
_cell.length_c   1.000
_cell.angle_alpha   90.00
_cell.angle_beta   90.00
_cell.angle_gamma   90.00
#
_symmetry.space_group_name_H-M   'P 1'
#
loop_
_entity.id
_entity.type
_entity.pdbx_description
1 polymer ?
#
loop_
_entity_poly.entity_id
_entity_poly.type
_entity_poly.pdbx_seq_one_letter_code
_entity_poly.pdbx_strand_id
1 'polypeptide(L)'
;VALEAWGTNNVGCITTATGGSAAGNVVKQLTDPQSGIPATALAGLAEGDSEITGITGSGFTGLKVDNGISNNGLSSAADCVLFKGATGGVTSSTAIAQTLYFAGGYFVRSPTAATATAADAADFSTNGAGTTNSKLKLYKAAYEEMTTMLPGSKFQRTILDPKNIGSLKNNKPLKAAVKRVLLCKNGGYTSADDADINNKIDAVYKTDNTDFLKLFWGKLAEQNIPKTATGVDDTSIDALTTLTELNRAISYYRGKTQADLEAKVRELQTKKEKQGIARAEEECNKARDVKGECDNLKAQGCVFDPKGEESKKCTLSGDEKKQVEKEANQET
;
A
#
# COMPACT_ATOMS: atom_id res chain seq x y z
N VAL A 1 -34.51 -13.10 15.12
CA VAL A 1 -35.88 -12.67 14.75
C VAL A 1 -36.80 -13.89 14.77
N ALA A 2 -37.97 -13.75 15.41
CA ALA A 2 -39.17 -14.59 15.25
C ALA A 2 -39.04 -16.13 15.23
N LEU A 3 -38.06 -16.73 15.91
CA LEU A 3 -37.97 -18.18 15.88
C LEU A 3 -39.04 -18.86 16.75
N GLU A 4 -39.68 -18.21 17.74
CA GLU A 4 -40.50 -18.96 18.72
C GLU A 4 -41.70 -18.20 19.35
N ALA A 5 -42.21 -17.12 18.73
CA ALA A 5 -43.39 -16.41 19.25
C ALA A 5 -44.70 -16.98 18.69
N TRP A 6 -45.18 -18.11 19.22
CA TRP A 6 -46.44 -18.71 18.78
C TRP A 6 -47.40 -18.89 19.96
N GLY A 7 -48.64 -18.43 19.78
CA GLY A 7 -49.76 -18.63 20.71
C GLY A 7 -51.02 -18.06 20.09
N THR A 8 -52.15 -18.74 20.28
CA THR A 8 -53.46 -18.44 19.67
C THR A 8 -54.10 -17.12 20.12
N ASN A 9 -53.45 -16.38 21.02
CA ASN A 9 -53.95 -15.14 21.62
C ASN A 9 -52.98 -13.95 21.38
N ASN A 10 -51.99 -14.08 20.49
CA ASN A 10 -50.79 -13.23 20.50
C ASN A 10 -50.53 -12.55 19.14
N VAL A 11 -51.09 -11.36 18.94
CA VAL A 11 -50.91 -10.53 17.74
C VAL A 11 -49.53 -9.85 17.71
N GLY A 12 -48.58 -10.38 16.93
CA GLY A 12 -47.35 -9.67 16.54
C GLY A 12 -46.22 -10.55 16.00
N CYS A 13 -45.36 -9.95 15.17
CA CYS A 13 -44.32 -10.65 14.40
C CYS A 13 -42.89 -10.53 14.96
N ILE A 14 -42.69 -9.71 15.98
CA ILE A 14 -41.39 -9.43 16.57
C ILE A 14 -41.52 -9.63 18.09
N THR A 15 -40.59 -10.39 18.68
CA THR A 15 -40.53 -10.63 20.12
C THR A 15 -39.12 -10.42 20.65
N THR A 16 -39.02 -9.98 21.91
CA THR A 16 -37.76 -9.93 22.67
C THR A 16 -37.50 -11.21 23.47
N ALA A 17 -38.40 -12.19 23.47
CA ALA A 17 -38.22 -13.44 24.19
C ALA A 17 -37.37 -14.46 23.43
N THR A 18 -36.49 -15.16 24.15
CA THR A 18 -35.82 -16.38 23.71
C THR A 18 -36.68 -17.59 24.11
N GLY A 19 -37.45 -18.10 23.16
CA GLY A 19 -38.10 -19.42 23.19
C GLY A 19 -39.15 -19.74 24.25
N GLY A 20 -40.24 -20.38 23.82
CA GLY A 20 -41.27 -21.01 24.68
C GLY A 20 -42.03 -20.12 25.69
N SER A 21 -41.91 -18.79 25.63
CA SER A 21 -42.43 -17.90 26.68
C SER A 21 -43.76 -17.23 26.31
N ALA A 22 -44.68 -17.15 27.28
CA ALA A 22 -46.03 -16.64 27.11
C ALA A 22 -46.13 -15.10 26.94
N ALA A 23 -46.97 -14.67 26.00
CA ALA A 23 -47.78 -13.43 25.87
C ALA A 23 -47.21 -12.02 26.15
N GLY A 24 -46.16 -11.83 26.96
CA GLY A 24 -45.76 -10.51 27.47
C GLY A 24 -44.80 -9.71 26.58
N ASN A 25 -44.05 -10.37 25.69
CA ASN A 25 -42.83 -9.82 25.09
C ASN A 25 -42.93 -9.59 23.56
N VAL A 26 -44.14 -9.41 23.05
CA VAL A 26 -44.34 -8.93 21.67
C VAL A 26 -43.92 -7.46 21.63
N VAL A 27 -43.09 -7.10 20.66
CA VAL A 27 -42.70 -5.71 20.42
C VAL A 27 -43.94 -4.96 19.89
N LYS A 28 -44.64 -4.27 20.79
CA LYS A 28 -45.85 -3.48 20.48
C LYS A 28 -45.52 -2.11 19.89
N GLN A 29 -44.34 -1.59 20.19
CA GLN A 29 -43.81 -0.32 19.70
C GLN A 29 -42.30 -0.47 19.56
N LEU A 30 -41.73 0.12 18.50
CA LEU A 30 -40.29 0.35 18.43
C LEU A 30 -39.99 1.52 19.35
N THR A 31 -39.50 1.24 20.56
CA THR A 31 -39.24 2.25 21.59
C THR A 31 -37.89 2.93 21.44
N ASP A 32 -37.18 2.71 20.33
CA ASP A 32 -36.01 3.52 20.01
C ASP A 32 -36.53 4.82 19.36
N PRO A 33 -36.48 5.96 20.05
CA PRO A 33 -36.74 7.25 19.44
C PRO A 33 -35.52 7.58 18.60
N GLN A 34 -35.30 6.85 17.50
CA GLN A 34 -34.48 7.37 16.41
C GLN A 34 -35.27 8.56 15.86
N SER A 35 -35.09 9.72 16.46
CA SER A 35 -35.47 11.03 15.91
C SER A 35 -34.76 11.30 14.58
N GLY A 36 -33.81 10.45 14.20
CA GLY A 36 -33.29 10.37 12.85
C GLY A 36 -34.37 9.87 11.89
N ILE A 37 -35.07 10.81 11.25
CA ILE A 37 -35.48 10.62 9.86
C ILE A 37 -34.25 10.03 9.14
N PRO A 38 -34.36 8.92 8.38
CA PRO A 38 -33.25 8.46 7.55
C PRO A 38 -32.76 9.68 6.78
N ALA A 39 -31.51 10.09 7.00
CA ALA A 39 -30.97 11.30 6.38
C ALA A 39 -30.96 11.10 4.87
N THR A 40 -32.08 11.46 4.23
CA THR A 40 -32.27 11.38 2.79
C THR A 40 -31.60 12.55 2.08
N ALA A 41 -31.25 13.59 2.85
CA ALA A 41 -30.38 14.68 2.41
C ALA A 41 -28.97 14.47 2.98
N LEU A 42 -28.02 14.12 2.11
CA LEU A 42 -26.58 14.07 2.41
C LEU A 42 -26.03 15.45 2.85
N ALA A 43 -26.69 16.55 2.48
CA ALA A 43 -26.16 17.91 2.53
C ALA A 43 -26.18 18.61 3.91
N GLY A 44 -26.50 17.90 5.00
CA GLY A 44 -26.61 18.49 6.34
C GLY A 44 -26.03 17.66 7.46
N LEU A 45 -25.32 16.58 7.15
CA LEU A 45 -24.62 15.79 8.16
C LEU A 45 -23.33 16.55 8.52
N ALA A 46 -23.25 17.01 9.77
CA ALA A 46 -21.97 17.42 10.34
C ALA A 46 -20.99 16.24 10.24
N GLU A 47 -19.70 16.53 10.06
CA GLU A 47 -18.67 15.50 10.14
C GLU A 47 -18.83 14.75 11.47
N GLY A 48 -18.91 13.42 11.41
CA GLY A 48 -19.16 12.62 12.61
C GLY A 48 -17.95 12.66 13.55
N ASP A 49 -18.14 13.14 14.77
CA ASP A 49 -17.11 13.19 15.83
C ASP A 49 -16.77 11.80 16.42
N SER A 50 -17.36 10.72 15.90
CA SER A 50 -17.24 9.38 16.44
C SER A 50 -17.15 8.32 15.36
N GLU A 51 -16.32 7.31 15.60
CA GLU A 51 -16.18 6.18 14.70
C GLU A 51 -17.44 5.35 14.60
N ILE A 52 -17.73 4.88 13.38
CA ILE A 52 -18.81 3.96 13.10
C ILE A 52 -18.54 2.65 13.84
N THR A 53 -19.51 2.19 14.63
CA THR A 53 -19.49 0.89 15.31
C THR A 53 -20.40 -0.10 14.58
N GLY A 54 -20.14 -1.40 14.73
CA GLY A 54 -20.93 -2.45 14.06
C GLY A 54 -20.42 -2.87 12.68
N ILE A 55 -19.29 -2.31 12.22
CA ILE A 55 -18.60 -2.67 10.98
C ILE A 55 -17.08 -2.77 11.21
N THR A 56 -16.42 -3.69 10.51
CA THR A 56 -14.97 -3.88 10.49
C THR A 56 -14.44 -3.77 9.06
N GLY A 57 -13.12 -3.88 8.90
CA GLY A 57 -12.49 -4.05 7.59
C GLY A 57 -13.00 -5.26 6.81
N SER A 58 -13.67 -6.23 7.44
CA SER A 58 -14.23 -7.41 6.78
C SER A 58 -15.73 -7.30 6.51
N GLY A 59 -16.54 -6.69 7.38
CA GLY A 59 -18.00 -6.64 7.20
C GLY A 59 -18.76 -6.21 8.45
N PHE A 60 -20.05 -6.53 8.56
CA PHE A 60 -20.90 -6.08 9.67
C PHE A 60 -20.84 -7.05 10.86
N THR A 61 -20.34 -6.61 12.01
CA THR A 61 -20.04 -7.50 13.14
C THR A 61 -21.28 -8.16 13.76
N GLY A 62 -22.43 -7.50 13.66
CA GLY A 62 -23.71 -8.00 14.19
C GLY A 62 -24.47 -8.93 13.25
N LEU A 63 -24.08 -9.02 11.97
CA LEU A 63 -24.84 -9.72 10.93
C LEU A 63 -24.19 -11.06 10.56
N LYS A 64 -24.02 -11.93 11.55
CA LYS A 64 -23.45 -13.28 11.41
C LYS A 64 -24.44 -14.24 10.73
N VAL A 65 -24.03 -15.48 10.45
CA VAL A 65 -24.92 -16.48 9.84
C VAL A 65 -26.29 -16.56 10.53
N ASP A 66 -27.35 -16.31 9.76
CA ASP A 66 -28.75 -16.49 10.14
C ASP A 66 -29.42 -17.42 9.12
N ASN A 67 -30.20 -18.39 9.58
CA ASN A 67 -30.86 -19.39 8.72
C ASN A 67 -32.14 -18.88 8.04
N GLY A 68 -32.41 -17.58 8.14
CA GLY A 68 -33.62 -16.96 7.67
C GLY A 68 -34.85 -17.45 8.43
N ILE A 69 -36.00 -17.26 7.80
CA ILE A 69 -37.31 -17.59 8.37
C ILE A 69 -37.65 -19.04 8.05
N SER A 70 -37.08 -19.94 8.85
CA SER A 70 -37.04 -21.39 8.59
C SER A 70 -37.79 -22.24 9.61
N ASN A 71 -38.59 -21.66 10.50
CA ASN A 71 -39.32 -22.46 11.49
C ASN A 71 -40.74 -22.85 11.02
N ASN A 72 -41.15 -24.08 11.35
CA ASN A 72 -42.43 -24.67 11.00
C ASN A 72 -43.62 -24.02 11.67
N GLY A 73 -43.55 -23.53 12.91
CA GLY A 73 -44.76 -23.03 13.60
C GLY A 73 -45.21 -21.61 13.23
N LEU A 74 -44.67 -21.08 12.12
CA LEU A 74 -45.46 -20.18 11.29
C LEU A 74 -46.63 -20.93 10.59
N SER A 75 -46.73 -22.25 10.76
CA SER A 75 -47.86 -23.08 10.35
C SER A 75 -49.07 -22.79 11.24
N SER A 76 -50.13 -22.30 10.61
CA SER A 76 -51.53 -22.20 11.07
C SER A 76 -51.87 -21.48 12.38
N ALA A 77 -51.18 -21.71 13.51
CA ALA A 77 -51.58 -21.19 14.83
C ALA A 77 -50.86 -19.90 15.29
N ALA A 78 -49.84 -19.43 14.58
CA ALA A 78 -49.18 -18.16 14.88
C ALA A 78 -49.95 -16.97 14.30
N ASP A 79 -50.25 -15.91 15.07
CA ASP A 79 -50.94 -14.72 14.54
C ASP A 79 -50.01 -13.79 13.72
N CYS A 80 -48.72 -14.12 13.62
CA CYS A 80 -47.81 -13.41 12.73
C CYS A 80 -48.03 -13.83 11.26
N VAL A 81 -48.97 -13.19 10.58
CA VAL A 81 -49.30 -13.47 9.17
C VAL A 81 -48.21 -13.02 8.19
N LEU A 82 -47.37 -12.05 8.57
CA LEU A 82 -46.36 -11.44 7.69
C LEU A 82 -45.34 -12.45 7.14
N PHE A 83 -45.03 -13.49 7.91
CA PHE A 83 -44.02 -14.49 7.56
C PHE A 83 -44.63 -15.84 7.15
N LYS A 84 -45.97 -15.94 7.12
CA LYS A 84 -46.67 -17.14 6.66
C LYS A 84 -46.59 -17.23 5.13
N GLY A 85 -45.98 -18.30 4.64
CA GLY A 85 -45.92 -18.62 3.21
C GLY A 85 -47.05 -19.53 2.71
N ALA A 86 -47.84 -20.11 3.62
CA ALA A 86 -48.97 -21.00 3.30
C ALA A 86 -50.29 -20.23 3.26
N THR A 87 -51.39 -20.90 2.88
CA THR A 87 -52.76 -20.38 2.95
C THR A 87 -53.08 -19.84 4.35
N GLY A 88 -53.75 -18.68 4.44
CA GLY A 88 -54.02 -17.99 5.71
C GLY A 88 -52.85 -17.14 6.22
N GLY A 89 -51.92 -16.77 5.34
CA GLY A 89 -50.86 -15.79 5.57
C GLY A 89 -51.22 -14.40 5.05
N VAL A 90 -50.23 -13.67 4.52
CA VAL A 90 -50.47 -12.38 3.82
C VAL A 90 -51.45 -12.55 2.65
N THR A 91 -51.46 -13.73 2.02
CA THR A 91 -52.43 -14.13 1.01
C THR A 91 -53.43 -15.12 1.60
N SER A 92 -54.72 -14.85 1.44
CA SER A 92 -55.79 -15.59 2.14
C SER A 92 -56.11 -16.95 1.51
N SER A 93 -55.92 -17.15 0.21
CA SER A 93 -56.40 -18.34 -0.52
C SER A 93 -55.32 -19.22 -1.13
N THR A 94 -54.12 -18.70 -1.40
CA THR A 94 -53.04 -19.42 -2.09
C THR A 94 -51.71 -19.21 -1.38
N ALA A 95 -50.90 -20.26 -1.29
CA ALA A 95 -49.54 -20.17 -0.78
C ALA A 95 -48.66 -19.28 -1.67
N ILE A 96 -47.71 -18.57 -1.06
CA ILE A 96 -46.73 -17.78 -1.79
C ILE A 96 -45.68 -18.74 -2.35
N ALA A 97 -45.74 -18.96 -3.66
CA ALA A 97 -44.84 -19.88 -4.37
C ALA A 97 -43.41 -19.33 -4.55
N GLN A 98 -43.19 -18.05 -4.22
CA GLN A 98 -41.90 -17.37 -4.41
C GLN A 98 -41.12 -17.23 -3.11
N THR A 99 -39.80 -17.13 -3.24
CA THR A 99 -38.94 -16.74 -2.12
C THR A 99 -39.12 -15.26 -1.81
N LEU A 100 -39.37 -14.93 -0.55
CA LEU A 100 -39.48 -13.54 -0.08
C LEU A 100 -38.19 -13.10 0.59
N TYR A 101 -37.78 -11.87 0.29
CA TYR A 101 -36.57 -11.25 0.82
C TYR A 101 -36.96 -10.06 1.68
N PHE A 102 -36.55 -10.10 2.94
CA PHE A 102 -36.76 -9.05 3.92
C PHE A 102 -35.40 -8.46 4.34
N ALA A 103 -35.42 -7.23 4.87
CA ALA A 103 -34.23 -6.52 5.33
C ALA A 103 -33.07 -6.62 4.32
N GLY A 104 -33.28 -6.12 3.10
CA GLY A 104 -32.24 -6.11 2.07
C GLY A 104 -31.69 -7.49 1.67
N GLY A 105 -32.41 -8.58 1.96
CA GLY A 105 -32.03 -9.95 1.62
C GLY A 105 -31.35 -10.74 2.74
N TYR A 106 -31.17 -10.15 3.93
CA TYR A 106 -30.60 -10.84 5.09
C TYR A 106 -31.58 -11.84 5.72
N PHE A 107 -32.87 -11.48 5.81
CA PHE A 107 -33.92 -12.40 6.23
C PHE A 107 -34.65 -12.93 5.01
N VAL A 108 -34.61 -14.24 4.82
CA VAL A 108 -35.20 -14.88 3.63
C VAL A 108 -36.24 -15.89 4.07
N ARG A 109 -37.37 -15.93 3.35
CA ARG A 109 -38.42 -16.93 3.53
C ARG A 109 -38.54 -17.76 2.25
N SER A 110 -38.17 -19.04 2.35
CA SER A 110 -38.41 -20.02 1.29
C SER A 110 -39.91 -20.27 1.08
N PRO A 111 -40.39 -20.55 -0.15
CA PRO A 111 -41.76 -21.02 -0.35
C PRO A 111 -42.02 -22.37 0.35
N THR A 112 -40.97 -23.19 0.49
CA THR A 112 -41.04 -24.45 1.22
C THR A 112 -40.93 -24.20 2.73
N ALA A 113 -41.84 -24.80 3.51
CA ALA A 113 -41.78 -24.77 4.97
C ALA A 113 -40.48 -25.40 5.49
N ALA A 114 -40.03 -25.00 6.69
CA ALA A 114 -38.80 -25.48 7.34
C ALA A 114 -37.48 -25.33 6.56
N THR A 115 -37.46 -24.70 5.39
CA THR A 115 -36.25 -24.60 4.57
C THR A 115 -35.39 -23.43 5.03
N ALA A 116 -34.18 -23.74 5.51
CA ALA A 116 -33.17 -22.77 5.86
C ALA A 116 -32.66 -22.02 4.63
N THR A 117 -32.47 -20.72 4.77
CA THR A 117 -31.96 -19.84 3.72
C THR A 117 -30.90 -18.95 4.34
N ALA A 118 -29.69 -19.50 4.47
CA ALA A 118 -28.60 -18.85 5.16
C ALA A 118 -28.19 -17.51 4.53
N ALA A 119 -27.94 -16.52 5.39
CA ALA A 119 -27.32 -15.25 5.05
C ALA A 119 -26.28 -14.89 6.12
N ASP A 120 -25.10 -14.45 5.68
CA ASP A 120 -24.02 -13.99 6.55
C ASP A 120 -23.40 -12.74 5.92
N ALA A 121 -23.50 -11.61 6.61
CA ALA A 121 -22.97 -10.32 6.18
C ALA A 121 -21.80 -9.86 7.06
N ALA A 122 -21.22 -10.76 7.86
CA ALA A 122 -20.08 -10.47 8.71
C ALA A 122 -18.75 -10.36 7.93
N ASP A 123 -18.69 -10.93 6.72
CA ASP A 123 -17.48 -10.94 5.88
C ASP A 123 -17.81 -10.75 4.39
N PHE A 124 -17.43 -9.58 3.87
CA PHE A 124 -17.44 -9.16 2.47
C PHE A 124 -16.03 -9.06 1.86
N SER A 125 -15.03 -9.72 2.46
CA SER A 125 -13.73 -9.93 1.80
C SER A 125 -13.90 -10.72 0.49
N THR A 126 -12.85 -10.80 -0.34
CA THR A 126 -12.89 -11.42 -1.69
C THR A 126 -13.57 -12.79 -1.75
N ASN A 127 -13.48 -13.59 -0.68
CA ASN A 127 -14.09 -14.92 -0.57
C ASN A 127 -15.06 -15.05 0.62
N GLY A 128 -15.42 -13.92 1.24
CA GLY A 128 -16.31 -13.90 2.39
C GLY A 128 -17.72 -14.44 2.06
N ALA A 129 -18.40 -14.95 3.09
CA ALA A 129 -19.75 -15.50 2.96
C ALA A 129 -20.75 -14.46 2.42
N GLY A 130 -20.58 -13.18 2.74
CA GLY A 130 -21.39 -12.09 2.21
C GLY A 130 -21.11 -11.80 0.74
N THR A 131 -19.85 -11.87 0.32
CA THR A 131 -19.44 -11.57 -1.06
C THR A 131 -20.01 -12.55 -2.08
N THR A 132 -20.07 -13.83 -1.71
CA THR A 132 -20.58 -14.89 -2.57
C THR A 132 -22.11 -15.00 -2.55
N ASN A 133 -22.77 -14.35 -1.58
CA ASN A 133 -24.21 -14.39 -1.42
C ASN A 133 -24.91 -13.28 -2.23
N SER A 134 -25.44 -13.65 -3.39
CA SER A 134 -26.15 -12.75 -4.31
C SER A 134 -27.39 -12.04 -3.72
N LYS A 135 -27.87 -12.48 -2.56
CA LYS A 135 -29.02 -11.86 -1.86
C LYS A 135 -28.60 -10.64 -1.05
N LEU A 136 -27.33 -10.53 -0.69
CA LEU A 136 -26.77 -9.47 0.15
C LEU A 136 -26.18 -8.30 -0.66
N LYS A 137 -26.61 -8.10 -1.90
CA LYS A 137 -26.10 -7.05 -2.80
C LYS A 137 -26.14 -5.65 -2.19
N LEU A 138 -27.21 -5.32 -1.46
CA LEU A 138 -27.36 -4.02 -0.80
C LEU A 138 -26.37 -3.85 0.35
N TYR A 139 -26.16 -4.89 1.15
CA TYR A 139 -25.15 -4.89 2.22
C TYR A 139 -23.73 -4.81 1.66
N LYS A 140 -23.46 -5.53 0.56
CA LYS A 140 -22.18 -5.47 -0.14
C LYS A 140 -21.91 -4.06 -0.68
N ALA A 141 -22.89 -3.44 -1.35
CA ALA A 141 -22.75 -2.08 -1.85
C ALA A 141 -22.52 -1.08 -0.70
N ALA A 142 -23.26 -1.20 0.39
CA ALA A 142 -23.04 -0.37 1.58
C ALA A 142 -21.63 -0.56 2.17
N TYR A 143 -21.16 -1.82 2.28
CA TYR A 143 -19.79 -2.13 2.70
C TYR A 143 -18.76 -1.49 1.76
N GLU A 144 -18.90 -1.67 0.45
CA GLU A 144 -17.99 -1.09 -0.55
C GLU A 144 -17.90 0.43 -0.43
N GLU A 145 -19.03 1.14 -0.28
CA GLU A 145 -19.07 2.59 -0.08
C GLU A 145 -18.42 3.00 1.24
N MET A 146 -18.74 2.34 2.36
CA MET A 146 -18.10 2.62 3.65
C MET A 146 -16.59 2.38 3.59
N THR A 147 -16.13 1.43 2.77
CA THR A 147 -14.70 1.19 2.59
C THR A 147 -13.96 2.28 1.81
N THR A 148 -14.66 3.25 1.23
CA THR A 148 -14.07 4.46 0.65
C THR A 148 -13.82 5.56 1.68
N MET A 149 -14.43 5.46 2.87
CA MET A 149 -14.27 6.45 3.94
C MET A 149 -12.89 6.32 4.61
N LEU A 150 -12.37 7.43 5.14
CA LEU A 150 -11.12 7.45 5.90
C LEU A 150 -11.22 6.48 7.10
N PRO A 151 -10.34 5.46 7.18
CA PRO A 151 -10.38 4.50 8.26
C PRO A 151 -10.00 5.13 9.60
N GLY A 152 -10.96 5.18 10.54
CA GLY A 152 -10.67 5.38 11.96
C GLY A 152 -10.05 4.14 12.61
N SER A 153 -9.66 4.23 13.88
CA SER A 153 -9.10 3.16 14.72
C SER A 153 -9.99 1.91 14.85
N LYS A 154 -11.32 2.00 14.74
CA LYS A 154 -12.25 0.84 14.69
C LYS A 154 -12.60 0.37 13.28
N PHE A 155 -12.52 1.24 12.27
CA PHE A 155 -12.69 0.87 10.86
C PHE A 155 -11.33 0.70 10.20
N GLN A 156 -10.54 -0.26 10.67
CA GLN A 156 -9.23 -0.52 10.09
C GLN A 156 -9.41 -1.27 8.76
N ARG A 157 -9.36 -0.54 7.65
CA ARG A 157 -8.80 -1.15 6.44
C ARG A 157 -7.37 -1.58 6.74
N THR A 158 -6.86 -2.56 5.98
CA THR A 158 -5.41 -2.80 5.94
C THR A 158 -4.75 -1.58 5.31
N ILE A 159 -4.61 -0.51 6.09
CA ILE A 159 -3.72 0.60 5.79
C ILE A 159 -2.36 -0.06 5.72
N LEU A 160 -1.61 0.25 4.66
CA LEU A 160 -0.21 -0.11 4.59
C LEU A 160 0.46 0.40 5.87
N ASP A 161 0.73 -0.48 6.83
CA ASP A 161 1.64 -0.18 7.92
C ASP A 161 3.07 -0.26 7.36
N PRO A 162 3.76 0.88 7.18
CA PRO A 162 5.09 0.90 6.59
C PRO A 162 6.17 0.40 7.57
N LYS A 163 5.82 0.20 8.84
CA LYS A 163 6.67 -0.37 9.90
C LYS A 163 6.40 -1.87 10.12
N ASN A 164 5.51 -2.48 9.34
CA ASN A 164 5.23 -3.90 9.37
C ASN A 164 5.62 -4.61 8.06
N ILE A 165 6.58 -5.53 8.12
CA ILE A 165 7.06 -6.25 6.92
C ILE A 165 5.97 -7.12 6.26
N GLY A 166 5.06 -7.70 7.05
CA GLY A 166 3.93 -8.47 6.52
C GLY A 166 2.95 -7.59 5.73
N SER A 167 2.68 -6.38 6.21
CA SER A 167 1.88 -5.37 5.52
C SER A 167 2.53 -4.96 4.19
N LEU A 168 3.84 -4.70 4.19
CA LEU A 168 4.62 -4.38 2.99
C LEU A 168 4.57 -5.53 1.96
N LYS A 169 4.76 -6.77 2.39
CA LYS A 169 4.68 -7.96 1.53
C LYS A 169 3.30 -8.18 0.92
N ASN A 170 2.23 -7.61 1.47
CA ASN A 170 0.89 -7.68 0.90
C ASN A 170 0.57 -6.49 -0.02
N ASN A 171 1.46 -5.49 -0.12
CA ASN A 171 1.24 -4.27 -0.89
C ASN A 171 1.59 -4.46 -2.38
N LYS A 172 0.57 -4.43 -3.26
CA LYS A 172 0.77 -4.60 -4.71
C LYS A 172 1.70 -3.54 -5.34
N PRO A 173 1.58 -2.23 -5.05
CA PRO A 173 2.53 -1.23 -5.55
C PRO A 173 3.98 -1.52 -5.17
N LEU A 174 4.23 -1.90 -3.92
CA LEU A 174 5.59 -2.26 -3.48
C LEU A 174 6.10 -3.50 -4.20
N LYS A 175 5.28 -4.55 -4.35
CA LYS A 175 5.66 -5.75 -5.12
C LYS A 175 6.07 -5.39 -6.55
N ALA A 176 5.33 -4.51 -7.20
CA ALA A 176 5.69 -4.01 -8.53
C ALA A 176 7.03 -3.24 -8.54
N ALA A 177 7.28 -2.42 -7.53
CA ALA A 177 8.56 -1.72 -7.37
C ALA A 177 9.73 -2.68 -7.10
N VAL A 178 9.56 -3.68 -6.24
CA VAL A 178 10.57 -4.71 -5.95
C VAL A 178 10.90 -5.50 -7.22
N LYS A 179 9.90 -5.91 -8.00
CA LYS A 179 10.08 -6.57 -9.30
C LYS A 179 10.95 -5.72 -10.24
N ARG A 180 10.62 -4.43 -10.36
CA ARG A 180 11.31 -3.53 -11.30
C ARG A 180 12.72 -3.17 -10.84
N VAL A 181 12.89 -2.82 -9.57
CA VAL A 181 14.11 -2.20 -9.05
C VAL A 181 15.07 -3.24 -8.46
N LEU A 182 14.57 -4.18 -7.67
CA LEU A 182 15.43 -5.14 -6.95
C LEU A 182 15.63 -6.45 -7.71
N LEU A 183 14.66 -6.85 -8.54
CA LEU A 183 14.78 -8.02 -9.42
C LEU A 183 15.16 -7.62 -10.86
N CYS A 184 15.20 -6.33 -11.19
CA CYS A 184 15.49 -5.82 -12.54
C CYS A 184 14.61 -6.46 -13.64
N LYS A 185 13.38 -6.89 -13.30
CA LYS A 185 12.43 -7.50 -14.23
C LYS A 185 11.45 -6.45 -14.74
N ASN A 186 11.36 -6.32 -16.06
CA ASN A 186 10.39 -5.45 -16.72
C ASN A 186 8.98 -6.08 -16.74
N GLY A 187 7.95 -5.25 -16.95
CA GLY A 187 6.54 -5.66 -17.00
C GLY A 187 5.75 -5.43 -15.71
N GLY A 188 4.44 -5.67 -15.78
CA GLY A 188 3.54 -5.55 -14.64
C GLY A 188 3.76 -6.65 -13.59
N TYR A 189 3.39 -6.36 -12.35
CA TYR A 189 3.32 -7.37 -11.29
C TYR A 189 2.16 -8.35 -11.56
N THR A 190 2.43 -9.65 -11.35
CA THR A 190 1.44 -10.74 -11.35
C THR A 190 1.63 -11.62 -10.12
N SER A 191 0.61 -12.38 -9.72
CA SER A 191 0.73 -13.30 -8.57
C SER A 191 1.78 -14.40 -8.75
N ALA A 192 2.15 -14.74 -9.99
CA ALA A 192 3.24 -15.68 -10.26
C ALA A 192 4.61 -15.15 -9.80
N ASP A 193 4.76 -13.82 -9.64
CA ASP A 193 6.00 -13.20 -9.19
C ASP A 193 6.18 -13.26 -7.65
N ASP A 194 5.16 -13.68 -6.90
CA ASP A 194 5.12 -13.55 -5.43
C ASP A 194 6.26 -14.26 -4.72
N ALA A 195 6.62 -15.46 -5.15
CA ALA A 195 7.70 -16.23 -4.54
C ALA A 195 9.04 -15.50 -4.68
N ASP A 196 9.40 -15.06 -5.90
CA ASP A 196 10.64 -14.34 -6.18
C ASP A 196 10.71 -13.02 -5.41
N ILE A 197 9.61 -12.27 -5.40
CA ILE A 197 9.52 -10.97 -4.72
C ILE A 197 9.68 -11.15 -3.21
N ASN A 198 8.94 -12.08 -2.60
CA ASN A 198 9.01 -12.32 -1.16
C ASN A 198 10.40 -12.83 -0.75
N ASN A 199 10.98 -13.76 -1.51
CA ASN A 199 12.35 -14.24 -1.28
C ASN A 199 13.37 -13.09 -1.34
N LYS A 200 13.20 -12.14 -2.27
CA LYS A 200 14.09 -10.98 -2.36
C LYS A 200 13.93 -10.03 -1.18
N ILE A 201 12.69 -9.78 -0.74
CA ILE A 201 12.41 -8.98 0.46
C ILE A 201 13.04 -9.65 1.69
N ASP A 202 12.88 -10.97 1.84
CA ASP A 202 13.43 -11.74 2.96
C ASP A 202 14.96 -11.77 2.97
N ALA A 203 15.59 -11.84 1.80
CA ALA A 203 17.04 -11.77 1.69
C ALA A 203 17.58 -10.41 2.18
N VAL A 204 16.88 -9.31 1.90
CA VAL A 204 17.34 -7.95 2.21
C VAL A 204 16.97 -7.53 3.63
N TYR A 205 15.73 -7.81 4.06
CA TYR A 205 15.14 -7.28 5.28
C TYR A 205 14.82 -8.33 6.35
N LYS A 206 15.12 -9.60 6.07
CA LYS A 206 14.73 -10.76 6.91
C LYS A 206 13.22 -10.94 6.97
N THR A 207 12.79 -11.98 7.67
CA THR A 207 11.37 -12.39 7.74
C THR A 207 10.64 -11.75 8.91
N ASP A 208 11.34 -11.45 10.00
CA ASP A 208 10.74 -10.92 11.21
C ASP A 208 10.69 -9.39 11.20
N ASN A 209 9.72 -8.86 11.95
CA ASN A 209 9.49 -7.42 11.96
C ASN A 209 10.59 -6.64 12.71
N THR A 210 11.24 -7.27 13.69
CA THR A 210 12.27 -6.61 14.51
C THR A 210 13.52 -6.33 13.68
N ASP A 211 13.98 -7.33 12.92
CA ASP A 211 15.09 -7.20 11.99
C ASP A 211 14.75 -6.21 10.88
N PHE A 212 13.54 -6.26 10.32
CA PHE A 212 13.10 -5.28 9.33
C PHE A 212 13.19 -3.84 9.86
N LEU A 213 12.62 -3.60 11.05
CA LEU A 213 12.66 -2.29 11.69
C LEU A 213 14.10 -1.83 11.91
N LYS A 214 15.00 -2.71 12.35
CA LYS A 214 16.40 -2.37 12.56
C LYS A 214 17.14 -2.10 11.23
N LEU A 215 16.95 -2.94 10.22
CA LEU A 215 17.68 -2.90 8.96
C LEU A 215 17.24 -1.75 8.05
N PHE A 216 15.96 -1.39 8.07
CA PHE A 216 15.44 -0.30 7.24
C PHE A 216 15.27 0.99 8.06
N TRP A 217 14.34 0.99 9.01
CA TRP A 217 13.99 2.20 9.78
C TRP A 217 15.09 2.63 10.75
N GLY A 218 15.78 1.69 11.39
CA GLY A 218 16.91 1.96 12.28
C GLY A 218 18.06 2.63 11.54
N LYS A 219 18.46 2.07 10.38
CA LYS A 219 19.48 2.69 9.52
C LYS A 219 19.10 4.08 9.02
N LEU A 220 17.81 4.32 8.77
CA LEU A 220 17.30 5.63 8.37
C LEU A 220 17.38 6.63 9.53
N ALA A 221 17.03 6.22 10.75
CA ALA A 221 17.11 7.05 11.95
C ALA A 221 18.57 7.37 12.35
N GLU A 222 19.51 6.47 12.06
CA GLU A 222 20.96 6.72 12.24
C GLU A 222 21.50 7.83 11.33
N GLN A 223 20.79 8.20 10.25
CA GLN A 223 21.26 9.25 9.35
C GLN A 223 21.03 10.64 9.95
N ASN A 224 22.12 11.31 10.32
CA ASN A 224 22.09 12.71 10.72
C ASN A 224 22.02 13.62 9.49
N ILE A 225 21.06 14.53 9.49
CA ILE A 225 20.86 15.56 8.47
C ILE A 225 21.39 16.88 9.03
N PRO A 226 22.33 17.54 8.33
CA PRO A 226 22.91 18.79 8.79
C PRO A 226 21.92 19.95 8.67
N LYS A 227 22.11 20.97 9.51
CA LYS A 227 21.32 22.20 9.51
C LYS A 227 21.23 22.91 8.19
N THR A 228 22.29 22.83 7.38
CA THR A 228 22.32 23.40 6.03
C THR A 228 21.28 22.78 5.10
N ALA A 229 20.89 21.52 5.35
CA ALA A 229 19.93 20.78 4.55
C ALA A 229 18.48 21.00 4.99
N THR A 230 18.21 21.27 6.26
CA THR A 230 16.84 21.36 6.83
C THR A 230 16.45 22.78 7.26
N GLY A 231 17.42 23.63 7.60
CA GLY A 231 17.20 24.95 8.19
C GLY A 231 17.00 24.96 9.70
N VAL A 232 16.94 23.78 10.34
CA VAL A 232 16.91 23.58 11.80
C VAL A 232 18.22 22.97 12.26
N ASP A 233 18.48 22.85 13.56
CA ASP A 233 19.73 22.24 14.03
C ASP A 233 19.89 20.79 13.54
N ASP A 234 21.13 20.31 13.53
CA ASP A 234 21.49 18.97 13.07
C ASP A 234 20.60 17.91 13.74
N THR A 235 19.95 17.08 12.93
CA THR A 235 18.87 16.20 13.40
C THR A 235 18.72 14.96 12.52
N SER A 236 18.09 13.91 13.05
CA SER A 236 17.82 12.67 12.32
C SER A 236 16.58 12.78 11.42
N ILE A 237 16.48 11.91 10.41
CA ILE A 237 15.33 11.88 9.49
C ILE A 237 14.01 11.69 10.23
N ASP A 238 13.99 10.89 11.29
CA ASP A 238 12.78 10.58 12.07
C ASP A 238 12.30 11.74 12.95
N ALA A 239 13.17 12.72 13.23
CA ALA A 239 12.83 13.94 13.95
C ALA A 239 12.24 15.04 13.06
N LEU A 240 12.34 14.90 11.73
CA LEU A 240 11.73 15.81 10.77
C LEU A 240 10.23 15.52 10.62
N THR A 241 9.41 16.38 11.19
CA THR A 241 7.95 16.16 11.25
C THR A 241 7.16 16.98 10.24
N THR A 242 7.80 17.92 9.54
CA THR A 242 7.12 18.77 8.55
C THR A 242 7.53 18.46 7.11
N LEU A 243 6.57 18.56 6.19
CA LEU A 243 6.81 18.45 4.75
C LEU A 243 7.82 19.48 4.24
N THR A 244 7.85 20.68 4.83
CA THR A 244 8.77 21.74 4.45
C THR A 244 10.22 21.36 4.74
N GLU A 245 10.51 20.84 5.94
CA GLU A 245 11.85 20.38 6.32
C GLU A 245 12.29 19.19 5.44
N LEU A 246 11.39 18.22 5.23
CA LEU A 246 11.65 17.05 4.39
C LEU A 246 11.95 17.43 2.93
N ASN A 247 11.15 18.34 2.35
CA ASN A 247 11.37 18.80 0.97
C ASN A 247 12.69 19.58 0.82
N ARG A 248 13.06 20.37 1.83
CA ARG A 248 14.33 21.10 1.83
C ARG A 248 15.51 20.13 1.91
N ALA A 249 15.43 19.12 2.79
CA ALA A 249 16.45 18.08 2.90
C ALA A 249 16.60 17.29 1.57
N ILE A 250 15.49 16.87 0.95
CA ILE A 250 15.50 16.20 -0.35
C ILE A 250 16.17 17.08 -1.42
N SER A 251 15.83 18.37 -1.48
CA SER A 251 16.38 19.30 -2.45
C SER A 251 17.89 19.51 -2.25
N TYR A 252 18.33 19.64 -0.99
CA TYR A 252 19.74 19.73 -0.65
C TYR A 252 20.53 18.50 -1.11
N TYR A 253 20.08 17.29 -0.79
CA TYR A 253 20.82 16.08 -1.15
C TYR A 253 20.80 15.78 -2.65
N ARG A 254 19.75 16.17 -3.37
CA ARG A 254 19.74 16.12 -4.85
C ARG A 254 20.81 17.04 -5.44
N GLY A 255 20.88 18.29 -4.97
CA GLY A 255 21.91 19.23 -5.39
C GLY A 255 23.32 18.76 -5.02
N LYS A 256 23.49 18.23 -3.80
CA LYS A 256 24.78 17.67 -3.36
C LYS A 256 25.21 16.47 -4.20
N THR A 257 24.31 15.54 -4.49
CA THR A 257 24.62 14.36 -5.31
C THR A 257 25.04 14.77 -6.72
N GLN A 258 24.40 15.79 -7.30
CA GLN A 258 24.81 16.35 -8.58
C GLN A 258 26.21 16.98 -8.49
N ALA A 259 26.47 17.82 -7.50
CA ALA A 259 27.77 18.46 -7.31
C ALA A 259 28.90 17.44 -7.05
N ASP A 260 28.64 16.42 -6.23
CA ASP A 260 29.59 15.34 -5.94
C ASP A 260 29.89 14.51 -7.19
N LEU A 261 28.89 14.28 -8.04
CA LEU A 261 29.07 13.59 -9.33
C LEU A 261 29.91 14.45 -10.29
N GLU A 262 29.61 15.73 -10.42
CA GLU A 262 30.39 16.67 -11.23
C GLU A 262 31.85 16.76 -10.76
N ALA A 263 32.07 16.77 -9.43
CA ALA A 263 33.41 16.75 -8.85
C ALA A 263 34.17 15.45 -9.19
N LYS A 264 33.52 14.29 -9.09
CA LYS A 264 34.11 13.01 -9.51
C LYS A 264 34.42 12.96 -11.00
N VAL A 265 33.55 13.50 -11.85
CA VAL A 265 33.80 13.60 -13.30
C VAL A 265 35.04 14.44 -13.56
N ARG A 266 35.18 15.60 -12.92
CA ARG A 266 36.37 16.45 -13.03
C ARG A 266 37.63 15.74 -12.52
N GLU A 267 37.56 15.04 -11.40
CA GLU A 267 38.69 14.28 -10.87
C GLU A 267 39.15 13.20 -11.87
N LEU A 268 38.20 12.48 -12.49
CA LEU A 268 38.49 11.47 -13.50
C LEU A 268 39.09 12.10 -14.77
N GLN A 269 38.58 13.25 -15.21
CA GLN A 269 39.14 14.01 -16.34
C GLN A 269 40.59 14.42 -16.06
N THR A 270 40.86 15.04 -14.90
CA THR A 270 42.23 15.42 -14.52
C THR A 270 43.17 14.21 -14.39
N LYS A 271 42.67 13.05 -13.92
CA LYS A 271 43.47 11.81 -13.92
C LYS A 271 43.79 11.35 -15.33
N LYS A 272 42.83 11.41 -16.26
CA LYS A 272 43.02 11.06 -17.67
C LYS A 272 44.05 11.98 -18.33
N GLU A 273 43.94 13.29 -18.14
CA GLU A 273 44.90 14.29 -18.62
C GLU A 273 46.32 13.99 -18.14
N LYS A 274 46.50 13.80 -16.83
CA LYS A 274 47.81 13.48 -16.23
C LYS A 274 48.40 12.18 -16.77
N GLN A 275 47.56 11.17 -16.98
CA GLN A 275 48.00 9.90 -17.58
C GLN A 275 48.41 10.07 -19.05
N GLY A 276 47.68 10.88 -19.82
CA GLY A 276 48.03 11.22 -21.20
C GLY A 276 49.38 11.92 -21.28
N ILE A 277 49.57 12.97 -20.47
CA ILE A 277 50.85 13.69 -20.38
C ILE A 277 51.98 12.76 -19.96
N ALA A 278 51.77 11.93 -18.93
CA ALA A 278 52.81 11.01 -18.45
C ALA A 278 53.25 10.00 -19.53
N ARG A 279 52.33 9.48 -20.34
CA ARG A 279 52.66 8.58 -21.46
C ARG A 279 53.44 9.31 -22.57
N ALA A 280 52.98 10.48 -22.98
CA ALA A 280 53.67 11.27 -24.01
C ALA A 280 55.07 11.72 -23.53
N GLU A 281 55.20 12.07 -22.25
CA GLU A 281 56.49 12.39 -21.62
C GLU A 281 57.41 11.15 -21.57
N GLU A 282 56.88 9.96 -21.26
CA GLU A 282 57.65 8.71 -21.31
C GLU A 282 58.14 8.39 -22.73
N GLU A 283 57.33 8.67 -23.75
CA GLU A 283 57.72 8.52 -25.15
C GLU A 283 58.87 9.46 -25.55
N CYS A 284 58.82 10.73 -25.16
CA CYS A 284 59.94 11.67 -25.38
C CYS A 284 61.22 11.20 -24.65
N ASN A 285 61.09 10.76 -23.40
CA ASN A 285 62.24 10.34 -22.59
C ASN A 285 62.94 9.07 -23.10
N LYS A 286 62.34 8.29 -24.01
CA LYS A 286 63.01 7.15 -24.66
C LYS A 286 64.23 7.59 -25.48
N ALA A 287 64.24 8.81 -26.02
CA ALA A 287 65.38 9.39 -26.73
C ALA A 287 66.53 9.85 -25.79
N ARG A 288 66.31 9.80 -24.47
CA ARG A 288 67.30 10.12 -23.42
C ARG A 288 68.01 11.46 -23.69
N ASP A 289 69.35 11.42 -23.77
CA ASP A 289 70.23 12.58 -23.94
C ASP A 289 70.75 12.72 -25.38
N VAL A 290 70.16 11.97 -26.33
CA VAL A 290 70.59 11.96 -27.72
C VAL A 290 69.79 13.00 -28.51
N LYS A 291 70.41 14.16 -28.75
CA LYS A 291 69.76 15.28 -29.46
C LYS A 291 69.16 14.88 -30.82
N GLY A 292 69.87 14.06 -31.59
CA GLY A 292 69.40 13.61 -32.91
C GLY A 292 68.15 12.72 -32.84
N GLU A 293 68.05 11.85 -31.83
CA GLU A 293 66.85 11.02 -31.62
C GLU A 293 65.68 11.87 -31.13
N CYS A 294 65.94 12.85 -30.24
CA CYS A 294 64.93 13.79 -29.78
C CYS A 294 64.40 14.69 -30.92
N ASP A 295 65.28 15.14 -31.82
CA ASP A 295 64.91 15.97 -32.97
C ASP A 295 63.96 15.22 -33.93
N ASN A 296 64.05 13.89 -34.02
CA ASN A 296 63.11 13.07 -34.80
C ASN A 296 61.70 13.02 -34.17
N LEU A 297 61.59 13.30 -32.87
CA LEU A 297 60.32 13.30 -32.12
C LEU A 297 59.70 14.71 -32.00
N LYS A 298 60.27 15.74 -32.64
CA LYS A 298 59.70 17.10 -32.64
C LYS A 298 58.25 17.17 -33.15
N ALA A 299 57.90 16.32 -34.10
CA ALA A 299 56.53 16.24 -34.62
C ALA A 299 55.51 15.73 -33.58
N GLN A 300 55.98 15.05 -32.53
CA GLN A 300 55.21 14.62 -31.37
C GLN A 300 55.33 15.63 -30.20
N GLY A 301 55.87 16.82 -30.48
CA GLY A 301 56.04 17.88 -29.49
C GLY A 301 57.18 17.69 -28.49
N CYS A 302 58.12 16.76 -28.73
CA CYS A 302 59.32 16.58 -27.88
C CYS A 302 60.39 17.65 -28.15
N VAL A 303 61.05 18.14 -27.10
CA VAL A 303 62.07 19.20 -27.16
C VAL A 303 63.30 18.78 -26.35
N PHE A 304 64.48 19.01 -26.93
CA PHE A 304 65.77 18.75 -26.28
C PHE A 304 66.20 19.94 -25.42
N ASP A 305 66.24 19.76 -24.10
CA ASP A 305 66.83 20.69 -23.15
C ASP A 305 68.25 20.25 -22.76
N PRO A 306 69.31 20.94 -23.24
CA PRO A 306 70.68 20.60 -22.91
C PRO A 306 71.03 20.81 -21.41
N LYS A 307 70.19 21.53 -20.66
CA LYS A 307 70.31 21.73 -19.20
C LYS A 307 69.45 20.75 -18.39
N GLY A 308 68.73 19.84 -19.03
CA GLY A 308 67.90 18.84 -18.37
C GLY A 308 68.69 17.79 -17.59
N GLU A 309 67.99 17.02 -16.75
CA GLU A 309 68.57 15.89 -16.00
C GLU A 309 69.21 14.86 -16.95
N GLU A 310 70.29 14.20 -16.50
CA GLU A 310 70.88 13.08 -17.23
C GLU A 310 69.83 11.99 -17.49
N SER A 311 69.83 11.46 -18.71
CA SER A 311 68.84 10.53 -19.27
C SER A 311 67.42 11.11 -19.51
N LYS A 312 67.19 12.42 -19.32
CA LYS A 312 65.89 13.09 -19.54
C LYS A 312 66.04 14.44 -20.24
N LYS A 313 67.05 14.62 -21.10
CA LYS A 313 67.18 15.88 -21.85
C LYS A 313 66.15 16.02 -22.96
N CYS A 314 65.51 14.94 -23.41
CA CYS A 314 64.36 15.00 -24.31
C CYS A 314 63.04 14.94 -23.54
N THR A 315 62.28 16.04 -23.52
CA THR A 315 61.02 16.16 -22.74
C THR A 315 59.87 16.65 -23.60
N LEU A 316 58.65 16.41 -23.16
CA LEU A 316 57.46 16.90 -23.85
C LEU A 316 57.31 18.42 -23.65
N SER A 317 57.10 19.14 -24.75
CA SER A 317 56.98 20.61 -24.73
C SER A 317 55.75 21.08 -23.96
N GLY A 318 55.81 22.31 -23.45
CA GLY A 318 54.70 22.91 -22.70
C GLY A 318 53.43 23.15 -23.54
N ASP A 319 53.56 23.33 -24.86
CA ASP A 319 52.40 23.51 -25.73
C ASP A 319 51.75 22.17 -26.08
N GLU A 320 52.55 21.12 -26.29
CA GLU A 320 52.02 19.76 -26.49
C GLU A 320 51.33 19.23 -25.24
N LYS A 321 51.86 19.54 -24.04
CA LYS A 321 51.20 19.24 -22.76
C LYS A 321 49.78 19.81 -22.70
N LYS A 322 49.61 21.08 -23.10
CA LYS A 322 48.29 21.73 -23.14
C LYS A 322 47.38 21.13 -24.22
N GLN A 323 47.94 20.60 -25.30
CA GLN A 323 47.17 19.96 -26.36
C GLN A 323 46.66 18.59 -25.92
N VAL A 324 47.51 17.77 -25.30
CA VAL A 324 47.12 16.48 -24.70
C VAL A 324 46.04 16.66 -23.62
N GLU A 325 46.13 17.73 -22.81
CA GLU A 325 45.09 18.11 -21.84
C GLU A 325 43.74 18.42 -22.51
N LYS A 326 43.76 19.10 -23.68
CA LYS A 326 42.53 19.42 -24.42
C LYS A 326 41.92 18.20 -25.10
N GLU A 327 42.73 17.35 -25.70
CA GLU A 327 42.28 16.13 -26.40
C GLU A 327 41.69 15.12 -25.40
N ALA A 328 42.27 14.99 -24.21
CA ALA A 328 41.74 14.13 -23.15
C ALA A 328 40.31 14.52 -22.70
N ASN A 329 39.96 15.80 -22.80
CA ASN A 329 38.65 16.34 -22.44
C ASN A 329 37.57 16.21 -23.54
N GLN A 330 37.94 16.02 -24.80
CA GLN A 330 36.98 15.95 -25.92
C GLN A 330 36.39 14.56 -26.17
N GLU A 331 36.98 13.50 -25.63
CA GLU A 331 36.50 12.11 -25.80
C GLU A 331 35.42 11.66 -24.78
N THR A 332 34.77 12.59 -24.08
CA THR A 332 33.69 12.32 -23.11
C THR A 332 32.40 13.00 -23.54
#